data_AF-A0A8J7QIR6-F1
#
_entry.id   AF-A0A8J7QIR6-F1
#
_cell.length_a   1.000
_cell.length_b   1.000
_cell.length_c   1.000
_cell.angle_alpha   90.00
_cell.angle_beta   90.00
_cell.angle_gamma   90.00
#
_symmetry.space_group_name_H-M   'P 1'
#
loop_
_entity.id
_entity.type
_entity.pdbx_description
1 polymer ?
#
loop_
_entity_poly.entity_id
_entity_poly.type
_entity_poly.pdbx_seq_one_letter_code
_entity_poly.pdbx_strand_id
1 'polypeptide(L)'
;YCGMDYPKEHDVSDAILQIKGREGLPSWFREQIEGMAEAIAELADQRGLAGYGFEQGITADYFRDYAPQALAKAERIYANCERLLRHALGRKRLA
;
A
#
# COMPACT_ATOMS: atom_id res chain seq x y z
N TYR A 1 19.84 9.28 -6.92
CA TYR A 1 19.31 7.94 -6.58
C TYR A 1 18.93 7.96 -5.12
N CYS A 2 17.64 7.87 -4.79
CA CYS A 2 17.25 7.57 -3.41
C CYS A 2 17.58 6.09 -3.20
N GLY A 3 18.64 5.79 -2.43
CA GLY A 3 19.05 4.44 -2.08
C GLY A 3 18.01 3.78 -1.19
N MET A 4 16.88 3.37 -1.79
CA MET A 4 15.88 2.55 -1.13
C MET A 4 16.15 1.11 -1.55
N ASP A 5 16.62 0.31 -0.60
CA ASP A 5 16.65 -1.12 -0.77
C ASP A 5 15.23 -1.66 -0.77
N TYR A 6 14.98 -2.69 -1.58
CA TYR A 6 13.70 -3.37 -1.59
C TYR A 6 13.47 -4.01 -0.21
N PRO A 7 12.27 -3.88 0.38
CA PRO A 7 11.96 -4.51 1.67
C PRO A 7 12.20 -6.02 1.59
N LYS A 8 12.90 -6.57 2.58
CA LYS A 8 13.16 -8.02 2.69
C LYS A 8 11.95 -8.80 3.17
N GLU A 9 10.88 -8.10 3.53
CA GLU A 9 9.62 -8.62 4.05
C GLU A 9 8.50 -8.38 3.04
N HIS A 10 7.47 -9.23 3.10
CA HIS A 10 6.31 -9.12 2.22
C HIS A 10 5.23 -8.21 2.78
N ASP A 11 5.13 -8.12 4.10
CA ASP A 11 4.34 -7.09 4.77
C ASP A 11 5.23 -5.87 5.05
N VAL A 12 4.73 -4.70 4.68
CA VAL A 12 5.39 -3.41 4.92
C VAL A 12 4.44 -2.42 5.61
N SER A 13 3.35 -2.92 6.19
CA SER A 13 2.35 -2.16 6.94
C SER A 13 3.00 -1.34 8.06
N ASP A 14 3.90 -1.95 8.83
CA ASP A 14 4.66 -1.29 9.90
C ASP A 14 5.54 -0.14 9.38
N ALA A 15 6.20 -0.32 8.22
CA ALA A 15 7.00 0.74 7.61
C ALA A 15 6.13 1.95 7.21
N ILE A 16 4.90 1.69 6.75
CA ILE A 16 3.91 2.74 6.47
C ILE A 16 3.40 3.40 7.75
N LEU A 17 3.20 2.67 8.84
CA LEU A 17 2.83 3.28 10.11
C LEU A 17 3.92 4.22 10.65
N GLN A 18 5.19 3.84 10.49
CA GLN A 18 6.34 4.66 10.90
C GLN A 18 6.42 6.01 10.20
N ILE A 19 5.87 6.16 8.97
CA ILE A 19 5.89 7.45 8.27
C ILE A 19 4.84 8.45 8.80
N LYS A 20 3.85 8.01 9.58
CA LYS A 20 2.78 8.87 10.12
C LYS A 20 3.32 10.06 10.92
N GLY A 21 4.38 9.82 11.69
CA GLY A 21 5.02 10.83 12.55
C GLY A 21 6.02 11.75 11.82
N ARG A 22 6.31 11.53 10.52
CA ARG A 22 7.33 12.33 9.82
C ARG A 22 6.88 13.77 9.60
N GLU A 23 7.79 14.70 9.87
CA GLU A 23 7.60 16.11 9.55
C GLU A 23 7.50 16.33 8.03
N GLY A 24 6.74 17.35 7.63
CA GLY A 24 6.54 17.69 6.21
C GLY A 24 5.49 16.85 5.47
N LEU A 25 4.95 15.78 6.08
CA LEU A 25 3.84 15.02 5.52
C LEU A 25 2.53 15.84 5.59
N PRO A 26 1.77 16.00 4.49
CA PRO A 26 0.47 16.67 4.52
C PRO A 26 -0.55 15.96 5.40
N SER A 27 -1.41 16.71 6.10
CA SER A 27 -2.47 16.15 6.97
C SER A 27 -3.37 15.16 6.23
N TRP A 28 -3.81 15.54 5.03
CA TRP A 28 -4.68 14.68 4.19
C TRP A 28 -4.05 13.32 3.87
N PHE A 29 -2.71 13.23 3.79
CA PHE A 29 -2.03 11.96 3.54
C PHE A 29 -1.90 11.16 4.85
N ARG A 30 -1.59 11.85 5.96
CA ARG A 30 -1.48 11.23 7.29
C ARG A 30 -2.77 10.52 7.71
N GLU A 31 -3.92 11.12 7.41
CA GLU A 31 -5.25 10.55 7.68
C GLU A 31 -5.50 9.22 6.95
N GLN A 32 -4.77 8.94 5.88
CA GLN A 32 -4.93 7.72 5.09
C GLN A 32 -4.00 6.58 5.55
N ILE A 33 -2.96 6.88 6.35
CA ILE A 33 -1.88 5.93 6.64
C ILE A 33 -2.36 4.67 7.36
N GLU A 34 -3.29 4.79 8.31
CA GLU A 34 -3.81 3.62 9.02
C GLU A 34 -4.55 2.68 8.08
N GLY A 35 -5.46 3.21 7.24
CA GLY A 35 -6.15 2.41 6.24
C GLY A 35 -5.23 1.84 5.16
N MET A 36 -4.12 2.52 4.83
CA MET A 36 -3.08 1.96 3.96
C MET A 36 -2.39 0.77 4.61
N ALA A 37 -1.99 0.90 5.88
CA ALA A 37 -1.30 -0.15 6.61
C ALA A 37 -2.18 -1.40 6.75
N GLU A 38 -3.46 -1.24 7.11
CA GLU A 38 -4.43 -2.33 7.17
C GLU A 38 -4.55 -3.07 5.84
N ALA A 39 -4.72 -2.33 4.74
CA ALA A 39 -4.84 -2.93 3.41
C ALA A 39 -3.55 -3.64 2.95
N ILE A 40 -2.38 -3.12 3.32
CA ILE A 40 -1.08 -3.74 3.01
C ILE A 40 -0.93 -5.06 3.76
N ALA A 41 -1.23 -5.08 5.07
CA ALA A 41 -1.17 -6.29 5.89
C ALA A 41 -2.13 -7.36 5.35
N GLU A 42 -3.38 -6.97 5.05
CA GLU A 42 -4.38 -7.86 4.46
C GLU A 42 -3.93 -8.45 3.12
N LEU A 43 -3.33 -7.65 2.24
CA LEU A 43 -2.78 -8.13 0.97
C LEU A 43 -1.59 -9.09 1.17
N ALA A 44 -0.74 -8.81 2.17
CA ALA A 44 0.38 -9.68 2.51
C ALA A 44 -0.10 -11.05 3.02
N ASP A 45 -1.13 -11.07 3.86
CA ASP A 45 -1.76 -12.30 4.35
C ASP A 45 -2.40 -13.12 3.22
N GLN A 46 -3.11 -12.46 2.30
CA GLN A 46 -3.78 -13.13 1.18
C GLN A 46 -2.80 -13.61 0.10
N ARG A 47 -1.56 -13.12 0.08
CA ARG A 47 -0.54 -13.44 -0.94
C ARG A 47 -0.29 -14.94 -1.08
N GLY A 48 -0.17 -15.65 0.05
CA GLY A 48 0.12 -17.09 0.04
C GLY A 48 -1.01 -17.88 -0.62
N LEU A 49 -2.25 -17.54 -0.27
CA LEU A 49 -3.45 -18.17 -0.80
C LEU A 49 -3.65 -17.84 -2.29
N ALA A 50 -3.44 -16.59 -2.68
CA ALA A 50 -3.54 -16.17 -4.08
C ALA A 50 -2.44 -16.77 -4.96
N GLY A 51 -1.23 -16.94 -4.42
CA GLY A 51 -0.08 -17.47 -5.16
C GLY A 51 -0.05 -18.99 -5.26
N TYR A 52 -0.38 -19.71 -4.17
CA TYR A 52 -0.20 -21.15 -4.06
C TYR A 52 -1.50 -21.92 -3.76
N GLY A 53 -2.63 -21.23 -3.58
CA GLY A 53 -3.90 -21.87 -3.24
C GLY A 53 -4.36 -22.89 -4.27
N PHE A 54 -3.94 -22.77 -5.53
CA PHE A 54 -4.23 -23.74 -6.58
C PHE A 54 -3.70 -25.16 -6.24
N GLU A 55 -2.59 -25.26 -5.50
CA GLU A 55 -2.03 -26.53 -5.03
C GLU A 55 -2.97 -27.22 -4.03
N GLN A 56 -3.81 -26.45 -3.34
CA GLN A 56 -4.83 -26.89 -2.38
C GLN A 56 -6.24 -26.92 -3.00
N GLY A 57 -6.36 -26.77 -4.33
CA GLY A 57 -7.64 -26.78 -5.05
C GLY A 57 -8.44 -25.48 -4.96
N ILE A 58 -7.85 -24.39 -4.47
CA ILE A 58 -8.48 -23.06 -4.46
C ILE A 58 -8.43 -22.48 -5.86
N THR A 59 -9.57 -22.02 -6.34
CA THR A 59 -9.72 -21.40 -7.66
C THR A 59 -9.97 -19.90 -7.52
N ALA A 60 -9.91 -19.17 -8.65
CA ALA A 60 -10.19 -17.73 -8.67
C ALA A 60 -11.58 -17.37 -8.11
N ASP A 61 -12.56 -18.29 -8.17
CA ASP A 61 -13.89 -18.08 -7.61
C ASP A 61 -13.88 -17.83 -6.10
N TYR A 62 -12.89 -18.38 -5.38
CA TYR A 62 -12.71 -18.11 -3.95
C TYR A 62 -12.55 -16.61 -3.65
N PHE A 63 -11.91 -15.88 -4.57
CA PHE A 63 -11.64 -14.45 -4.41
C PHE A 63 -12.66 -13.56 -5.11
N ARG A 64 -13.76 -14.10 -5.66
CA ARG A 64 -14.72 -13.35 -6.49
C ARG A 64 -15.22 -12.07 -5.82
N ASP A 65 -15.58 -12.15 -4.54
CA ASP A 65 -16.14 -11.01 -3.80
C ASP A 65 -15.05 -10.13 -3.19
N TYR A 66 -13.87 -10.71 -2.93
CA TYR A 66 -12.73 -10.03 -2.32
C TYR A 66 -11.93 -9.20 -3.34
N ALA A 67 -11.68 -9.74 -4.52
CA ALA A 67 -10.78 -9.15 -5.52
C ALA A 67 -11.17 -7.73 -5.94
N PRO A 68 -12.46 -7.39 -6.18
CA PRO A 68 -12.86 -6.02 -6.49
C PRO A 68 -12.58 -5.04 -5.34
N GLN A 69 -12.74 -5.49 -4.09
CA GLN A 69 -12.48 -4.66 -2.91
C GLN A 69 -10.99 -4.43 -2.73
N ALA A 70 -10.18 -5.48 -2.88
CA ALA A 70 -8.73 -5.40 -2.83
C ALA A 70 -8.17 -4.46 -3.90
N LEU A 71 -8.72 -4.54 -5.13
CA LEU A 71 -8.34 -3.64 -6.22
C LEU A 71 -8.70 -2.18 -5.90
N ALA A 72 -9.93 -1.92 -5.45
CA ALA A 72 -10.35 -0.57 -5.09
C ALA A 72 -9.51 0.04 -3.94
N LYS A 73 -9.11 -0.78 -2.96
CA LYS A 73 -8.14 -0.38 -1.91
C LYS A 73 -6.80 0.00 -2.54
N ALA A 74 -6.23 -0.87 -3.37
CA ALA A 74 -4.93 -0.64 -4.02
C ALA A 74 -4.94 0.63 -4.89
N GLU A 75 -5.99 0.88 -5.67
CA GLU A 75 -6.15 2.09 -6.48
C GLU A 75 -6.18 3.36 -5.64
N ARG A 76 -6.88 3.35 -4.49
CA ARG A 76 -6.91 4.49 -3.55
C ARG A 76 -5.53 4.76 -2.96
N ILE A 77 -4.81 3.71 -2.56
CA ILE A 77 -3.44 3.84 -2.02
C ILE A 77 -2.52 4.43 -3.09
N TYR A 78 -2.57 3.90 -4.31
CA TYR A 78 -1.79 4.41 -5.44
C TYR A 78 -2.07 5.89 -5.70
N ALA A 79 -3.35 6.28 -5.80
CA ALA A 79 -3.74 7.67 -6.05
C ALA A 79 -3.27 8.62 -4.94
N ASN A 80 -3.34 8.20 -3.68
CA ASN A 80 -2.83 8.98 -2.55
C ASN A 80 -1.30 9.15 -2.61
N CYS A 81 -0.56 8.09 -2.91
CA CYS A 81 0.89 8.12 -3.09
C CYS A 81 1.30 9.01 -4.28
N GLU A 82 0.59 8.90 -5.41
CA GLU A 82 0.81 9.74 -6.58
C GLU A 82 0.60 11.22 -6.25
N ARG A 83 -0.52 11.54 -5.58
CA ARG A 83 -0.83 12.90 -5.12
C ARG A 83 0.27 13.43 -4.18
N LEU A 84 0.80 12.61 -3.29
CA LEU A 84 1.88 12.98 -2.38
C LEU A 84 3.17 13.30 -3.14
N LEU A 85 3.57 12.44 -4.08
CA LEU A 85 4.76 12.65 -4.89
C LEU A 85 4.65 13.92 -5.74
N ARG A 86 3.50 14.17 -6.36
CA ARG A 86 3.23 15.41 -7.11
C ARG A 86 3.32 16.64 -6.22
N HIS A 87 2.74 16.59 -5.01
CA HIS A 87 2.83 17.66 -4.02
C HIS A 87 4.28 17.93 -3.58
N ALA A 88 5.07 16.88 -3.31
CA ALA A 88 6.46 17.00 -2.90
C ALA A 88 7.38 17.53 -4.01
N LEU A 89 7.18 17.06 -5.26
CA LEU A 89 7.94 17.53 -6.42
C LEU A 89 7.54 18.95 -6.84
N GLY A 90 6.26 19.31 -6.73
CA GLY A 90 5.77 20.67 -6.97
C GLY A 90 6.37 21.70 -6.00
N ARG A 91 6.54 21.33 -4.71
CA ARG A 91 7.22 22.19 -3.73
C ARG A 91 8.70 22.43 -4.06
N LYS A 92 9.41 21.42 -4.58
CA LYS A 92 10.83 21.55 -4.96
C LYS A 92 11.10 22.48 -6.14
N ARG A 93 10.08 22.86 -6.92
CA ARG A 93 10.22 23.76 -8.08
C ARG A 93 10.06 25.24 -7.73
N LEU A 94 9.65 25.55 -6.50
CA LEU A 94 9.39 26.90 -5.98
C LEU A 94 10.33 27.29 -4.82
N ALA A 95 11.31 26.44 -4.51
CA ALA A 95 12.31 26.63 -3.46
C ALA A 95 13.71 26.74 -4.05
#